data_AF-A0A7C5CKZ3-F1
#
_entry.id   AF-A0A7C5CKZ3-F1
#
_cell.length_a   1.000
_cell.length_b   1.000
_cell.length_c   1.000
_cell.angle_alpha   90.00
_cell.angle_beta   90.00
_cell.angle_gamma   90.00
#
_symmetry.space_group_name_H-M   'P 1'
#
loop_
_entity.id
_entity.type
_entity.pdbx_description
1 polymer ?
#
loop_
_entity_poly.entity_id
_entity_poly.type
_entity_poly.pdbx_seq_one_letter_code
_entity_poly.pdbx_strand_id
1 'polypeptide(L)'
;MISVSEQEIIDRLLEKGMTKEEIENEIKERIEEMNGLISRMGALKIIANDHNISLFKASESVRVRIKNLVGGLDDVTVYGRVTDIFPVKEFTRKKGGKGKVASMIITDETGTTRVVLWDNKTNILDKIKIGDVVKVVQARVR
;
A
#
# COMPACT_ATOMS: atom_id res chain seq x y z
N MET A 1 1.72 -17.04 6.92
CA MET A 1 0.57 -16.68 6.06
C MET A 1 -0.49 -16.12 6.99
N ILE A 2 -0.67 -14.80 7.07
CA ILE A 2 -1.63 -14.19 8.00
C ILE A 2 -3.00 -14.26 7.31
N SER A 3 -3.82 -15.26 7.66
CA SER A 3 -5.16 -15.40 7.11
C SER A 3 -6.08 -14.32 7.70
N VAL A 4 -6.77 -13.57 6.84
CA VAL A 4 -7.88 -12.68 7.25
C VAL A 4 -8.98 -13.52 7.90
N SER A 5 -9.52 -13.03 9.02
CA SER A 5 -10.56 -13.71 9.78
C SER A 5 -11.95 -13.53 9.15
N GLU A 6 -12.92 -14.41 9.46
CA GLU A 6 -14.30 -14.27 8.95
C GLU A 6 -14.90 -12.92 9.36
N GLN A 7 -14.69 -12.52 10.63
CA GLN A 7 -15.20 -11.26 11.16
C GLN A 7 -14.69 -10.06 10.36
N GLU A 8 -13.41 -10.06 10.01
CA GLU A 8 -12.80 -8.96 9.26
C GLU A 8 -13.36 -8.86 7.82
N ILE A 9 -13.76 -9.98 7.21
CA ILE A 9 -14.44 -9.97 5.90
C ILE A 9 -15.85 -9.40 6.04
N ILE A 10 -16.59 -9.84 7.06
CA ILE A 10 -17.95 -9.37 7.34
C ILE A 10 -17.96 -7.87 7.60
N ASP A 11 -17.04 -7.36 8.43
CA ASP A 11 -16.97 -5.93 8.75
C ASP A 11 -16.76 -5.08 7.48
N ARG A 12 -15.91 -5.53 6.55
CA ARG A 12 -15.67 -4.84 5.27
C ARG A 12 -16.87 -4.89 4.31
N LEU A 13 -17.65 -5.97 4.34
CA LEU A 13 -18.90 -6.09 3.57
C LEU A 13 -19.96 -5.14 4.13
N LEU A 14 -20.06 -5.03 5.46
CA LEU A 14 -20.94 -4.07 6.13
C LEU A 14 -20.55 -2.61 5.78
N GLU A 15 -19.25 -2.29 5.77
CA GLU A 15 -18.75 -0.97 5.34
C GLU A 15 -19.10 -0.63 3.88
N LYS A 16 -19.28 -1.63 3.03
CA LYS A 16 -19.74 -1.48 1.64
C LYS A 16 -21.24 -1.27 1.50
N GLY A 17 -21.98 -1.28 2.61
CA GLY A 17 -23.42 -1.03 2.65
C GLY A 17 -24.28 -2.28 2.63
N MET A 18 -23.69 -3.47 2.73
CA MET A 18 -24.46 -4.69 2.92
C MET A 18 -24.98 -4.78 4.36
N THR A 19 -26.11 -5.44 4.54
CA THR A 19 -26.65 -5.78 5.85
C THR A 19 -26.17 -7.15 6.30
N LYS A 20 -26.26 -7.42 7.61
CA LYS A 20 -25.94 -8.75 8.16
C LYS A 20 -26.83 -9.84 7.56
N GLU A 21 -28.09 -9.53 7.30
CA GLU A 21 -29.04 -10.50 6.75
C GLU A 21 -28.72 -10.86 5.30
N GLU A 22 -28.39 -9.85 4.47
CA GLU A 22 -27.94 -10.08 3.09
C GLU A 22 -26.68 -10.94 3.03
N ILE A 23 -25.69 -10.65 3.88
CA ILE A 23 -24.45 -11.44 3.95
C ILE A 23 -24.73 -12.90 4.33
N GLU A 24 -25.60 -13.16 5.32
CA GLU A 24 -25.93 -14.53 5.72
C GLU A 24 -26.69 -15.29 4.64
N ASN A 25 -27.58 -14.63 3.91
CA ASN A 25 -28.32 -15.23 2.81
C ASN A 25 -27.38 -15.59 1.65
N GLU A 26 -26.51 -14.68 1.27
CA GLU A 26 -25.55 -14.90 0.18
C GLU A 26 -24.53 -16.00 0.52
N ILE A 27 -24.10 -16.11 1.79
CA ILE A 27 -23.27 -17.24 2.25
C ILE A 27 -23.97 -18.57 2.04
N LYS A 28 -25.25 -18.68 2.42
CA LYS A 28 -26.03 -19.91 2.26
C LYS A 28 -26.19 -20.26 0.79
N GLU A 29 -26.56 -19.28 -0.03
CA GLU A 29 -26.70 -19.46 -1.49
C GLU A 29 -25.39 -19.97 -2.10
N ARG A 30 -24.24 -19.37 -1.76
CA ARG A 30 -22.93 -19.82 -2.29
C ARG A 30 -22.57 -21.25 -1.90
N ILE A 31 -22.87 -21.64 -0.66
CA ILE A 31 -22.61 -23.00 -0.18
C ILE A 31 -23.51 -24.00 -0.93
N GLU A 32 -24.79 -23.66 -1.12
CA GLU A 32 -25.75 -24.51 -1.84
C GLU A 32 -25.45 -24.63 -3.34
N GLU A 33 -25.12 -23.52 -4.01
CA GLU A 33 -24.70 -23.47 -5.43
C GLU A 33 -23.51 -24.40 -5.71
N MET A 34 -22.61 -24.52 -4.74
CA MET A 34 -21.42 -25.35 -4.83
C MET A 34 -21.62 -26.70 -4.14
N ASN A 35 -22.88 -27.14 -3.93
CA ASN A 35 -23.25 -28.44 -3.35
C ASN A 35 -22.56 -28.75 -2.00
N GLY A 36 -22.30 -27.73 -1.19
CA GLY A 36 -21.61 -27.86 0.09
C GLY A 36 -20.10 -28.11 -0.01
N LEU A 37 -19.51 -27.97 -1.21
CA LEU A 37 -18.07 -28.18 -1.41
C LEU A 37 -17.20 -27.07 -0.80
N ILE A 38 -17.81 -25.94 -0.41
CA ILE A 38 -17.12 -24.83 0.22
C ILE A 38 -17.58 -24.62 1.66
N SER A 39 -16.65 -24.20 2.51
CA SER A 39 -16.96 -23.76 3.88
C SER A 39 -17.52 -22.34 3.89
N ARG A 40 -18.09 -21.92 5.02
CA ARG A 40 -18.50 -20.53 5.30
C ARG A 40 -17.40 -19.51 4.99
N MET A 41 -16.17 -19.78 5.44
CA MET A 41 -14.99 -18.99 5.08
C MET A 41 -14.75 -18.93 3.57
N GLY A 42 -14.93 -20.05 2.86
CA GLY A 42 -14.83 -20.10 1.39
C GLY A 42 -15.85 -19.20 0.72
N ALA A 43 -17.11 -19.29 1.15
CA ALA A 43 -18.20 -18.46 0.66
C ALA A 43 -17.94 -16.97 0.91
N LEU A 44 -17.54 -16.60 2.13
CA LEU A 44 -17.17 -15.23 2.51
C LEU A 44 -16.08 -14.64 1.61
N LYS A 45 -15.07 -15.43 1.23
CA LYS A 45 -14.00 -14.97 0.34
C LYS A 45 -14.48 -14.74 -1.09
N ILE A 46 -15.40 -15.57 -1.58
CA ILE A 46 -15.99 -15.40 -2.91
C ILE A 46 -16.81 -14.10 -2.93
N ILE A 47 -17.71 -13.93 -1.96
CA ILE A 47 -18.56 -12.73 -1.81
C ILE A 47 -17.69 -11.47 -1.71
N ALA A 48 -16.65 -11.49 -0.87
CA ALA A 48 -15.72 -10.38 -0.76
C ALA A 48 -15.07 -10.02 -2.11
N ASN A 49 -14.66 -11.01 -2.90
CA ASN A 49 -14.09 -10.76 -4.22
C ASN A 49 -15.12 -10.15 -5.19
N ASP A 50 -16.35 -10.67 -5.19
CA ASP A 50 -17.45 -10.16 -6.03
C ASP A 50 -17.79 -8.70 -5.70
N HIS A 51 -17.66 -8.32 -4.42
CA HIS A 51 -17.81 -6.95 -3.92
C HIS A 51 -16.53 -6.09 -4.02
N ASN A 52 -15.50 -6.56 -4.73
CA ASN A 52 -14.21 -5.89 -4.89
C ASN A 52 -13.51 -5.55 -3.56
N ILE A 53 -13.70 -6.38 -2.54
CA ILE A 53 -13.02 -6.29 -1.25
C ILE A 53 -11.71 -7.06 -1.35
N SER A 54 -10.60 -6.33 -1.25
CA SER A 54 -9.29 -6.96 -1.20
C SER A 54 -9.16 -7.79 0.07
N LEU A 55 -9.11 -9.12 -0.05
CA LEU A 55 -8.94 -10.07 1.06
C LEU A 55 -7.51 -10.18 1.55
N PHE A 56 -6.59 -9.61 0.80
CA PHE A 56 -5.31 -9.23 1.35
C PHE A 56 -5.62 -7.96 2.14
N LYS A 57 -5.24 -7.89 3.42
CA LYS A 57 -4.92 -6.55 3.94
C LYS A 57 -4.02 -5.97 2.84
N ALA A 58 -4.35 -4.79 2.32
CA ALA A 58 -3.28 -3.89 1.91
C ALA A 58 -2.44 -3.84 3.17
N SER A 59 -1.47 -4.77 3.27
CA SER A 59 -0.66 -4.90 4.46
C SER A 59 -0.21 -3.47 4.65
N GLU A 60 -0.32 -2.93 5.86
CA GLU A 60 0.60 -1.86 6.21
C GLU A 60 1.94 -2.30 5.63
N SER A 61 2.35 -1.63 4.54
CA SER A 61 3.36 -2.20 3.66
C SER A 61 4.53 -2.45 4.58
N VAL A 62 4.95 -3.71 4.65
CA VAL A 62 5.76 -4.20 5.77
C VAL A 62 6.92 -3.21 5.90
N ARG A 63 6.99 -2.52 7.04
CA ARG A 63 8.02 -1.50 7.24
C ARG A 63 9.37 -2.18 7.06
N VAL A 64 10.09 -1.79 6.01
CA VAL A 64 11.46 -2.22 5.79
C VAL A 64 12.37 -1.21 6.47
N ARG A 65 13.35 -1.70 7.24
CA ARG A 65 14.41 -0.85 7.79
C ARG A 65 15.41 -0.48 6.71
N ILE A 66 16.00 0.69 6.79
CA ILE A 66 16.87 1.21 5.72
C ILE A 66 18.02 0.24 5.40
N LYS A 67 18.65 -0.39 6.39
CA LYS A 67 19.72 -1.37 6.17
C LYS A 67 19.31 -2.62 5.38
N ASN A 68 18.01 -2.91 5.34
CA ASN A 68 17.45 -4.09 4.67
C ASN A 68 16.91 -3.75 3.27
N LEU A 69 17.10 -2.53 2.79
CA LEU A 69 16.74 -2.17 1.42
C LEU A 69 17.70 -2.87 0.45
N VAL A 70 17.13 -3.72 -0.41
CA VAL A 70 17.86 -4.45 -1.45
C VAL A 70 17.31 -4.02 -2.81
N GLY A 71 18.20 -3.81 -3.78
CA GLY A 71 17.81 -3.46 -5.15
C GLY A 71 16.84 -4.49 -5.74
N GLY A 72 15.82 -4.01 -6.45
CA GLY A 72 14.78 -4.84 -7.05
C GLY A 72 13.54 -5.06 -6.17
N LEU A 73 13.54 -4.60 -4.92
CA LEU A 73 12.32 -4.59 -4.12
C LEU A 73 11.33 -3.54 -4.66
N ASP A 74 10.07 -3.96 -4.79
CA ASP A 74 8.93 -3.12 -5.13
C ASP A 74 7.97 -3.01 -3.94
N ASP A 75 7.10 -2.00 -3.97
CA ASP A 75 6.08 -1.73 -2.94
C ASP A 75 6.62 -1.64 -1.49
N VAL A 76 7.80 -1.02 -1.35
CA VAL A 76 8.46 -0.87 -0.04
C VAL A 76 7.92 0.34 0.70
N THR A 77 7.66 0.15 1.99
CA THR A 77 7.44 1.25 2.94
C THR A 77 8.59 1.39 3.90
N VAL A 78 9.10 2.61 4.04
CA VAL A 78 10.19 2.97 4.96
C VAL A 78 9.83 4.23 5.74
N TYR A 79 10.30 4.30 6.98
CA TYR A 79 10.19 5.49 7.82
C TYR A 79 11.59 6.02 8.08
N GLY A 80 11.74 7.34 8.07
CA GLY A 80 13.02 7.96 8.38
C GLY A 80 12.87 9.43 8.69
N ARG A 81 13.87 9.98 9.37
CA ARG A 81 14.03 11.41 9.59
C ARG A 81 14.73 12.03 8.39
N VAL A 82 14.19 13.12 7.87
CA VAL A 82 14.81 13.89 6.79
C VAL A 82 16.05 14.58 7.33
N THR A 83 17.18 14.37 6.65
CA THR A 83 18.50 14.91 7.00
C THR A 83 18.97 15.92 5.97
N ASP A 84 18.65 15.71 4.70
CA ASP A 84 18.97 16.63 3.61
C ASP A 84 17.81 16.72 2.61
N ILE A 85 17.61 17.91 2.05
CA ILE A 85 16.66 18.16 0.95
C ILE A 85 17.43 18.79 -0.21
N PHE A 86 17.30 18.21 -1.40
CA PHE A 86 17.91 18.74 -2.62
C PHE A 86 16.86 19.44 -3.49
N PRO A 87 17.21 20.56 -4.14
CA PRO A 87 16.26 21.35 -4.92
C PRO A 87 15.72 20.58 -6.13
N VAL A 88 14.50 20.95 -6.53
CA VAL A 88 13.85 20.41 -7.73
C VAL A 88 14.61 20.86 -8.98
N LYS A 89 14.92 19.90 -9.86
CA LYS A 89 15.54 20.14 -11.18
C LYS A 89 14.55 19.82 -12.29
N GLU A 90 14.40 20.72 -13.25
CA GLU A 90 13.62 20.48 -14.47
C GLU A 90 14.52 19.89 -15.58
N PHE A 91 13.95 19.02 -16.41
CA PHE A 91 14.63 18.46 -17.58
C PHE A 91 13.66 18.25 -18.75
N THR A 92 14.18 18.19 -19.98
CA THR A 92 13.39 17.88 -21.18
C THR A 92 13.43 16.37 -21.45
N ARG A 93 12.26 15.76 -21.68
CA ARG A 93 12.16 14.32 -21.98
C ARG A 93 12.47 14.05 -23.46
N LYS A 94 12.99 12.85 -23.75
CA LYS A 94 13.32 12.40 -25.11
C LYS A 94 12.13 12.47 -26.09
N LYS A 95 10.90 12.25 -25.61
CA LYS A 95 9.66 12.30 -26.42
C LYS A 95 8.99 13.68 -26.41
N GLY A 96 9.69 14.73 -25.97
CA GLY A 96 9.10 16.04 -25.68
C GLY A 96 8.44 16.13 -24.30
N GLY A 97 8.20 17.36 -23.84
CA GLY A 97 7.65 17.67 -22.52
C GLY A 97 8.72 17.88 -21.42
N LYS A 98 8.34 18.61 -20.37
CA LYS A 98 9.18 18.86 -19.18
C LYS A 98 8.94 17.78 -18.12
N GLY A 99 10.01 17.29 -17.51
CA GLY A 99 9.99 16.45 -16.31
C GLY A 99 10.62 17.18 -15.13
N LYS A 100 10.31 16.72 -13.92
CA LYS A 100 10.92 17.23 -12.67
C LYS A 100 11.54 16.08 -11.90
N VAL A 101 12.67 16.33 -11.25
CA VAL A 101 13.31 15.40 -10.33
C VAL A 101 13.80 16.14 -9.11
N ALA A 102 13.63 15.54 -7.94
CA ALA A 102 14.21 16.01 -6.70
C ALA A 102 14.59 14.81 -5.84
N SER A 103 15.32 15.05 -4.77
CA SER A 103 15.63 13.99 -3.81
C SER A 103 15.79 14.52 -2.41
N MET A 104 15.63 13.64 -1.43
CA MET A 104 15.93 13.90 -0.03
C MET A 104 16.69 12.71 0.56
N ILE A 105 17.44 12.95 1.63
CA ILE A 105 18.08 11.90 2.42
C ILE A 105 17.25 11.66 3.68
N ILE A 106 16.90 10.40 3.92
CA ILE A 106 16.23 9.96 5.14
C ILE A 106 17.12 8.98 5.91
N THR A 107 17.04 9.04 7.23
CA THR A 107 17.83 8.19 8.14
C THR A 107 16.92 7.56 9.20
N ASP A 108 17.17 6.29 9.51
CA ASP A 108 16.58 5.56 10.64
C ASP A 108 17.70 5.02 11.54
N GLU A 109 17.36 4.24 12.57
CA GLU A 109 18.34 3.68 13.50
C GLU A 109 19.33 2.68 12.86
N THR A 110 19.10 2.29 11.61
CA THR A 110 19.86 1.26 10.90
C THR A 110 20.69 1.77 9.75
N GLY A 111 20.42 2.97 9.24
CA GLY A 111 21.20 3.56 8.16
C GLY A 111 20.52 4.74 7.50
N THR A 112 21.07 5.11 6.35
CA THR A 112 20.66 6.29 5.58
C THR A 112 20.38 5.88 4.13
N THR A 113 19.33 6.45 3.52
CA THR A 113 19.00 6.21 2.11
C THR A 113 18.51 7.48 1.41
N ARG A 114 18.67 7.51 0.08
CA ARG A 114 18.17 8.60 -0.77
C ARG A 114 16.80 8.23 -1.33
N VAL A 115 15.83 9.12 -1.11
CA VAL A 115 14.50 9.04 -1.73
C VAL A 115 14.51 9.94 -2.96
N VAL A 116 14.22 9.38 -4.13
CA VAL A 116 14.13 10.12 -5.39
C VAL A 116 12.66 10.35 -5.74
N LEU A 117 12.30 11.61 -5.96
CA LEU A 117 10.95 12.06 -6.27
C LEU A 117 10.89 12.50 -7.73
N TRP A 118 9.89 12.01 -8.45
CA TRP A 118 9.68 12.32 -9.87
C TRP A 118 8.39 13.12 -10.07
N ASP A 119 8.47 14.07 -11.00
CA ASP A 119 7.35 14.88 -11.48
C ASP A 119 6.51 15.49 -10.34
N ASN A 120 5.21 15.22 -10.29
CA ASN A 120 4.29 15.76 -9.29
C ASN A 120 4.67 15.39 -7.85
N LYS A 121 5.41 14.30 -7.63
CA LYS A 121 5.88 13.92 -6.29
C LYS A 121 6.90 14.90 -5.73
N THR A 122 7.55 15.71 -6.58
CA THR A 122 8.50 16.74 -6.12
C THR A 122 7.84 17.85 -5.30
N ASN A 123 6.55 18.12 -5.53
CA ASN A 123 5.79 19.17 -4.83
C ASN A 123 5.66 18.92 -3.31
N ILE A 124 5.90 17.69 -2.84
CA ILE A 124 5.86 17.39 -1.40
C ILE A 124 6.97 18.13 -0.62
N LEU A 125 8.06 18.51 -1.31
CA LEU A 125 9.19 19.20 -0.68
C LEU A 125 8.82 20.61 -0.19
N ASP A 126 7.73 21.21 -0.69
CA ASP A 126 7.21 22.49 -0.19
C ASP A 126 6.59 22.36 1.22
N LYS A 127 6.32 21.11 1.66
CA LYS A 127 5.65 20.79 2.93
C LYS A 127 6.53 20.02 3.91
N ILE A 128 7.77 19.71 3.53
CA ILE A 128 8.71 18.91 4.32
C ILE A 128 9.95 19.76 4.63
N LYS A 129 10.45 19.67 5.86
CA LYS A 129 11.71 20.29 6.29
C LYS A 129 12.68 19.27 6.87
N ILE A 130 13.95 19.67 6.94
CA ILE A 130 14.98 18.90 7.64
C ILE A 130 14.54 18.69 9.10
N GLY A 131 14.68 17.46 9.59
CA GLY A 131 14.26 17.04 10.91
C GLY A 131 12.88 16.38 10.97
N ASP A 132 12.04 16.52 9.95
CA ASP A 132 10.73 15.87 9.90
C ASP A 132 10.86 14.34 9.82
N VAL A 133 9.93 13.62 10.45
CA VAL A 133 9.80 12.17 10.31
C VAL A 133 8.79 11.90 9.20
N VAL A 134 9.22 11.17 8.17
CA VAL A 134 8.41 10.88 6.99
C VAL A 134 8.17 9.38 6.84
N LYS A 135 7.00 9.03 6.30
CA LYS A 135 6.66 7.68 5.82
C LYS A 135 6.68 7.71 4.30
N VAL A 136 7.59 6.96 3.69
CA VAL A 136 7.63 6.75 2.25
C VAL A 136 6.92 5.43 1.96
N VAL A 137 5.90 5.46 1.10
CA VAL A 137 5.08 4.29 0.78
C VAL A 137 5.17 3.94 -0.69
N GLN A 138 4.98 2.66 -1.01
CA GLN A 138 4.93 2.13 -2.38
C GLN A 138 6.18 2.52 -3.21
N ALA A 139 7.34 2.53 -2.56
CA ALA A 139 8.60 2.89 -3.21
C ALA A 139 9.23 1.67 -3.91
N ARG A 140 9.95 1.96 -4.99
CA ARG A 140 10.83 1.00 -5.67
C ARG A 140 12.28 1.24 -5.23
N VAL A 141 12.96 0.17 -4.83
CA VAL A 141 14.39 0.19 -4.52
C VAL A 141 15.18 -0.13 -5.79
N ARG A 142 16.15 0.74 -6.10
CA ARG A 142 17.03 0.61 -7.27
C ARG A 142 18.46 0.34 -6.84
#